data_AF-A0A534YY82-F1
#
_entry.id   AF-A0A534YY82-F1
#
_cell.length_a   1.000
_cell.length_b   1.000
_cell.length_c   1.000
_cell.angle_alpha   90.00
_cell.angle_beta   90.00
_cell.angle_gamma   90.00
#
_symmetry.space_group_name_H-M   'P 1'
#
loop_
_entity.id
_entity.type
_entity.pdbx_description
1 polymer ?
#
loop_
_entity_poly.entity_id
_entity_poly.type
_entity_poly.pdbx_seq_one_letter_code
_entity_poly.pdbx_strand_id
1 'polypeptide(L)'
;MRLRAAGLSAVLTLVCSSATLADTKFAVDPEAGNNTFTAVFDAAVGERITAVSSAVGCTLTVDETTLEGKASCSVPLASIRVDNDETKSDHFRQWATNKQVDPKRCVFKLDLPAVKLQGPVEPMKPVAFETEGSFTLCGRKRDDQGVERIQGTVLYLPAKEYDAAETPRTPARPHDVPRTIRIRARIEGFDRERYRVGPRWTAGWLARVQQLAPVVATEGTIEVNLFAMEAGGK
;
A
#
# COMPACT_ATOMS: atom_id res chain seq x y z
N MET A 1 54.41 -59.61 -7.06
CA MET A 1 53.42 -59.27 -6.01
C MET A 1 53.42 -57.75 -5.86
N ARG A 2 52.52 -57.04 -6.56
CA ARG A 2 51.15 -56.68 -6.16
C ARG A 2 51.09 -55.51 -5.15
N LEU A 3 50.64 -54.36 -5.66
CA LEU A 3 49.75 -53.34 -5.07
C LEU A 3 50.35 -52.43 -3.96
N ARG A 4 50.05 -51.12 -3.85
CA ARG A 4 49.16 -50.17 -4.55
C ARG A 4 49.65 -48.75 -4.22
N ALA A 5 49.79 -47.88 -5.23
CA ALA A 5 49.84 -46.44 -5.03
C ALA A 5 48.40 -45.95 -4.82
N ALA A 6 48.10 -45.35 -3.66
CA ALA A 6 46.84 -44.68 -3.40
C ALA A 6 47.03 -43.18 -3.66
N GLY A 7 46.66 -42.72 -4.84
CA GLY A 7 46.54 -41.31 -5.15
C GLY A 7 45.27 -40.76 -4.52
N LEU A 8 45.40 -39.84 -3.57
CA LEU A 8 44.29 -39.04 -3.06
C LEU A 8 44.07 -37.87 -4.03
N SER A 9 43.07 -37.99 -4.91
CA SER A 9 42.52 -36.84 -5.66
C SER A 9 41.68 -35.99 -4.71
N ALA A 10 42.21 -34.85 -4.28
CA ALA A 10 41.44 -33.81 -3.60
C ALA A 10 40.57 -33.10 -4.64
N VAL A 11 39.28 -33.44 -4.70
CA VAL A 11 38.28 -32.69 -5.47
C VAL A 11 37.91 -31.45 -4.66
N LEU A 12 38.45 -30.30 -5.07
CA LEU A 12 38.06 -29.01 -4.53
C LEU A 12 36.65 -28.68 -5.06
N THR A 13 35.62 -28.92 -4.24
CA THR A 13 34.24 -28.53 -4.55
C THR A 13 34.14 -27.02 -4.34
N LEU A 14 34.23 -26.28 -5.46
CA LEU A 14 33.93 -24.86 -5.50
C LEU A 14 32.42 -24.70 -5.28
N VAL A 15 31.99 -24.51 -4.04
CA VAL A 15 30.63 -24.10 -3.72
C VAL A 15 30.51 -22.65 -4.17
N CYS A 16 30.04 -22.43 -5.39
CA CYS A 16 29.55 -21.13 -5.82
C CYS A 16 28.34 -20.80 -4.94
N SER A 17 28.57 -20.06 -3.85
CA SER A 17 27.51 -19.34 -3.17
C SER A 17 26.97 -18.32 -4.16
N SER A 18 25.88 -18.68 -4.84
CA SER A 18 25.04 -17.71 -5.54
C SER A 18 24.61 -16.70 -4.49
N ALA A 19 25.22 -15.51 -4.50
CA ALA A 19 24.71 -14.39 -3.75
C ALA A 19 23.32 -14.11 -4.34
N THR A 20 22.27 -14.62 -3.69
CA THR A 20 20.92 -14.14 -3.91
C THR A 20 20.97 -12.65 -3.60
N LEU A 21 20.86 -11.81 -4.63
CA LEU A 21 20.70 -10.38 -4.44
C LEU A 21 19.55 -10.19 -3.47
N ALA A 22 19.84 -9.57 -2.33
CA ALA A 22 18.85 -9.37 -1.29
C ALA A 22 17.71 -8.52 -1.84
N ASP A 23 16.46 -8.89 -1.53
CA ASP A 23 15.30 -8.10 -1.94
C ASP A 23 15.47 -6.62 -1.58
N THR A 24 15.21 -5.74 -2.54
CA THR A 24 15.19 -4.30 -2.31
C THR A 24 13.98 -3.95 -1.44
N LYS A 25 14.18 -3.15 -0.40
CA LYS A 25 13.10 -2.72 0.49
C LYS A 25 12.79 -1.25 0.28
N PHE A 26 11.51 -0.91 0.23
CA PHE A 26 11.05 0.48 0.22
C PHE A 26 10.06 0.73 1.36
N ALA A 27 10.03 1.95 1.86
CA ALA A 27 9.08 2.39 2.89
C ALA A 27 8.42 3.72 2.50
N VAL A 28 7.12 3.80 2.71
CA VAL A 28 6.34 5.05 2.62
C VAL A 28 6.23 5.62 4.02
N ASP A 29 6.71 6.85 4.19
CA ASP A 29 6.60 7.59 5.45
C ASP A 29 5.20 8.22 5.59
N PRO A 30 4.36 7.78 6.54
CA PRO A 30 3.03 8.33 6.74
C PRO A 30 3.04 9.80 7.20
N GLU A 31 4.16 10.33 7.70
CA GLU A 31 4.27 11.70 8.21
C GLU A 31 4.80 12.69 7.18
N ALA A 32 5.27 12.21 6.02
CA ALA A 32 5.85 13.06 4.96
C ALA A 32 4.84 14.03 4.31
N GLY A 33 3.54 13.80 4.46
CA GLY A 33 2.48 14.71 3.99
C GLY A 33 2.27 14.78 2.47
N ASN A 34 3.05 14.05 1.67
CA ASN A 34 2.95 13.99 0.21
C ASN A 34 2.23 12.72 -0.30
N ASN A 35 1.82 11.83 0.60
CA ASN A 35 1.04 10.64 0.29
C ASN A 35 -0.45 10.97 0.32
N THR A 36 -1.24 10.29 -0.50
CA THR A 36 -2.70 10.45 -0.50
C THR A 36 -3.40 9.10 -0.57
N PHE A 37 -4.38 8.91 0.30
CA PHE A 37 -5.46 7.95 0.20
C PHE A 37 -6.75 8.71 -0.07
N THR A 38 -7.51 8.26 -1.05
CA THR A 38 -8.82 8.81 -1.39
C THR A 38 -9.82 7.67 -1.56
N ALA A 39 -10.99 7.77 -0.96
CA ALA A 39 -12.11 6.89 -1.23
C ALA A 39 -13.33 7.71 -1.66
N VAL A 40 -13.98 7.32 -2.75
CA VAL A 40 -15.12 8.03 -3.33
C VAL A 40 -16.29 7.06 -3.47
N PHE A 41 -17.44 7.46 -2.92
CA PHE A 41 -18.70 6.75 -3.04
C PHE A 41 -19.72 7.67 -3.67
N ASP A 42 -20.14 7.34 -4.88
CA ASP A 42 -21.03 8.17 -5.71
C ASP A 42 -22.40 7.52 -5.79
N ALA A 43 -23.39 8.10 -5.11
CA ALA A 43 -24.73 7.54 -5.02
C ALA A 43 -25.56 7.94 -6.23
N ALA A 44 -26.37 7.02 -6.74
CA ALA A 44 -27.24 7.25 -7.90
C ALA A 44 -28.23 8.43 -7.70
N VAL A 45 -28.50 8.81 -6.45
CA VAL A 45 -29.36 9.95 -6.09
C VAL A 45 -28.63 11.31 -6.07
N GLY A 46 -27.35 11.34 -6.48
CA GLY A 46 -26.56 12.56 -6.69
C GLY A 46 -25.65 12.98 -5.53
N GLU A 47 -25.65 12.26 -4.41
CA GLU A 47 -24.72 12.53 -3.30
C GLU A 47 -23.38 11.83 -3.58
N ARG A 48 -22.29 12.59 -3.47
CA ARG A 48 -20.92 12.07 -3.55
C ARG A 48 -20.22 12.25 -2.21
N ILE A 49 -19.77 11.16 -1.62
CA ILE A 49 -18.97 11.16 -0.39
C ILE A 49 -17.52 10.92 -0.75
N THR A 50 -16.62 11.76 -0.24
CA THR A 50 -15.18 11.69 -0.45
C THR A 50 -14.47 11.58 0.90
N ALA A 51 -13.73 10.50 1.11
CA ALA A 51 -12.87 10.31 2.28
C ALA A 51 -11.41 10.45 1.88
N VAL A 52 -10.62 11.22 2.64
CA VAL A 52 -9.20 11.46 2.35
C VAL A 52 -8.32 11.29 3.57
N SER A 53 -7.07 10.89 3.36
CA SER A 53 -6.01 10.86 4.38
C SER A 53 -4.64 10.98 3.71
N SER A 54 -3.70 11.68 4.36
CA SER A 54 -2.29 11.68 3.96
C SER A 54 -1.42 10.70 4.74
N ALA A 55 -1.93 10.19 5.87
CA ALA A 55 -1.21 9.27 6.76
C ALA A 55 -1.25 7.83 6.23
N VAL A 56 -0.65 7.60 5.07
CA VAL A 56 -0.51 6.27 4.47
C VAL A 56 0.89 5.74 4.72
N GLY A 57 1.00 4.63 5.44
CA GLY A 57 2.27 3.93 5.65
C GLY A 57 2.29 2.63 4.87
N CYS A 58 3.39 2.34 4.18
CA CYS A 58 3.57 1.09 3.44
C CYS A 58 5.00 0.57 3.59
N THR A 59 5.14 -0.75 3.60
CA THR A 59 6.41 -1.44 3.43
C THR A 59 6.35 -2.27 2.16
N LEU A 60 7.40 -2.22 1.36
CA LEU A 60 7.51 -2.96 0.11
C LEU A 60 8.82 -3.75 0.09
N THR A 61 8.76 -4.92 -0.51
CA THR A 61 9.91 -5.79 -0.76
C THR A 61 9.85 -6.20 -2.22
N VAL A 62 10.93 -5.98 -2.97
CA VAL A 62 10.96 -6.13 -4.43
C VAL A 62 12.18 -6.95 -4.81
N ASP A 63 11.96 -8.02 -5.58
CA ASP A 63 12.99 -8.72 -6.32
C ASP A 63 13.05 -8.11 -7.72
N GLU A 64 14.06 -7.26 -7.94
CA GLU A 64 14.27 -6.57 -9.22
C GLU A 64 14.69 -7.53 -10.34
N THR A 65 15.13 -8.75 -10.03
CA THR A 65 15.55 -9.75 -11.02
C THR A 65 14.36 -10.51 -11.60
N THR A 66 13.39 -10.85 -10.75
CA THR A 66 12.15 -11.54 -11.15
C THR A 66 11.01 -10.57 -11.46
N LEU A 67 11.18 -9.28 -11.16
CA LEU A 67 10.16 -8.23 -11.28
C LEU A 67 8.93 -8.51 -10.40
N GLU A 68 9.16 -9.18 -9.27
CA GLU A 68 8.13 -9.53 -8.31
C GLU A 68 8.29 -8.72 -7.03
N GLY A 69 7.19 -8.42 -6.36
CA GLY A 69 7.20 -7.67 -5.13
C GLY A 69 6.05 -8.02 -4.19
N LYS A 70 6.16 -7.56 -2.96
CA LYS A 70 5.16 -7.70 -1.90
C LYS A 70 5.00 -6.37 -1.20
N ALA A 71 3.81 -6.07 -0.72
CA ALA A 71 3.57 -4.85 0.04
C ALA A 71 2.59 -5.07 1.19
N SER A 72 2.78 -4.31 2.26
CA SER A 72 1.79 -4.16 3.33
C SER A 72 1.60 -2.68 3.61
N CYS A 73 0.37 -2.22 3.43
CA CYS A 73 -0.03 -0.82 3.56
C CYS A 73 -1.06 -0.64 4.66
N SER A 74 -1.05 0.51 5.31
CA SER A 74 -2.02 0.87 6.34
C SER A 74 -2.35 2.36 6.36
N VAL A 75 -3.60 2.66 6.71
CA VAL A 75 -4.10 4.01 7.00
C VAL A 75 -4.82 3.98 8.34
N PRO A 76 -4.42 4.79 9.34
CA PRO A 76 -5.16 4.89 10.59
C PRO A 76 -6.58 5.42 10.35
N LEU A 77 -7.60 4.81 10.93
CA LEU A 77 -8.99 5.30 10.77
C LEU A 77 -9.13 6.74 11.30
N ALA A 78 -8.39 7.09 12.35
CA ALA A 78 -8.41 8.41 12.95
C ALA A 78 -7.90 9.54 12.02
N SER A 79 -7.09 9.22 11.01
CA SER A 79 -6.58 10.22 10.05
C SER A 79 -7.53 10.47 8.87
N ILE A 80 -8.56 9.64 8.71
CA ILE A 80 -9.50 9.77 7.59
C ILE A 80 -10.51 10.89 7.86
N ARG A 81 -10.60 11.81 6.90
CA ARG A 81 -11.55 12.92 6.88
C ARG A 81 -12.58 12.70 5.78
N VAL A 82 -13.86 12.76 6.13
CA VAL A 82 -14.97 12.59 5.18
C VAL A 82 -15.57 13.94 4.85
N ASP A 83 -15.57 14.31 3.58
CA ASP A 83 -16.04 15.59 3.01
C ASP A 83 -15.48 16.83 3.71
N ASN A 84 -14.33 16.68 4.36
CA ASN A 84 -13.75 17.66 5.28
C ASN A 84 -14.70 18.09 6.44
N ASP A 85 -15.74 17.31 6.73
CA ASP A 85 -16.74 17.59 7.76
C ASP A 85 -16.48 16.73 9.01
N GLU A 86 -16.45 17.35 10.19
CA GLU A 86 -16.15 16.65 11.44
C GLU A 86 -17.23 15.65 11.83
N THR A 87 -18.49 16.00 11.66
CA THR A 87 -19.63 15.15 12.01
C THR A 87 -19.68 13.92 11.11
N LYS A 88 -19.55 14.09 9.79
CA LYS A 88 -19.47 12.99 8.83
C LYS A 88 -18.26 12.09 9.13
N SER A 89 -17.13 12.68 9.51
CA SER A 89 -15.93 11.93 9.90
C SER A 89 -16.15 11.11 11.17
N ASP A 90 -16.82 11.67 12.19
CA ASP A 90 -17.18 10.94 13.41
C ASP A 90 -18.18 9.81 13.15
N HIS A 91 -19.18 10.07 12.32
CA HIS A 91 -20.15 9.08 11.88
C HIS A 91 -19.48 7.92 11.17
N PHE A 92 -18.56 8.21 10.25
CA PHE A 92 -17.77 7.21 9.57
C PHE A 92 -16.92 6.39 10.53
N ARG A 93 -16.25 7.01 11.52
CA ARG A 93 -15.50 6.28 12.55
C ARG A 93 -16.38 5.29 13.31
N GLN A 94 -17.59 5.71 13.68
CA GLN A 94 -18.55 4.83 14.36
C GLN A 94 -19.02 3.69 13.46
N TRP A 95 -19.25 3.94 12.17
CA TRP A 95 -19.64 2.91 11.20
C TRP A 95 -18.52 1.93 10.88
N ALA A 96 -17.28 2.40 10.76
CA ALA A 96 -16.12 1.56 10.50
C ALA A 96 -15.85 0.60 11.67
N THR A 97 -16.00 1.12 12.90
CA THR A 97 -15.74 0.36 14.14
C THR A 97 -16.94 -0.39 14.67
N ASN A 98 -18.13 -0.21 14.08
CA ASN A 98 -19.43 -0.64 14.61
C ASN A 98 -19.68 -0.19 16.06
N LYS A 99 -18.98 0.85 16.54
CA LYS A 99 -18.88 1.26 17.96
C LYS A 99 -18.38 0.15 18.91
N GLN A 100 -17.69 -0.87 18.40
CA GLN A 100 -17.17 -2.00 19.18
C GLN A 100 -15.66 -1.92 19.40
N VAL A 101 -14.98 -1.07 18.63
CA VAL A 101 -13.52 -0.90 18.66
C VAL A 101 -13.22 0.58 18.87
N ASP A 102 -12.22 0.90 19.68
CA ASP A 102 -11.69 2.27 19.76
C ASP A 102 -11.19 2.71 18.37
N PRO A 103 -11.75 3.79 17.76
CA PRO A 103 -11.32 4.28 16.46
C PRO A 103 -9.82 4.55 16.35
N LYS A 104 -9.14 4.92 17.45
CA LYS A 104 -7.69 5.16 17.47
C LYS A 104 -6.86 3.90 17.24
N ARG A 105 -7.42 2.73 17.54
CA ARG A 105 -6.78 1.42 17.34
C ARG A 105 -7.15 0.77 16.01
N CYS A 106 -8.09 1.36 15.28
CA CYS A 106 -8.53 0.83 14.01
C CYS A 106 -7.64 1.33 12.86
N VAL A 107 -7.27 0.41 11.98
CA VAL A 107 -6.53 0.67 10.75
C VAL A 107 -7.25 0.05 9.56
N PHE A 108 -7.10 0.69 8.40
CA PHE A 108 -7.42 0.14 7.10
C PHE A 108 -6.12 -0.48 6.60
N LYS A 109 -6.09 -1.79 6.40
CA LYS A 109 -4.87 -2.51 6.04
C LYS A 109 -5.06 -3.26 4.74
N LEU A 110 -4.08 -3.17 3.86
CA LEU A 110 -4.00 -3.91 2.60
C LEU A 110 -2.69 -4.70 2.57
N ASP A 111 -2.79 -6.01 2.40
CA ASP A 111 -1.66 -6.91 2.20
C ASP A 111 -1.68 -7.42 0.75
N LEU A 112 -0.57 -7.19 0.03
CA LEU A 112 -0.33 -7.60 -1.34
C LEU A 112 0.74 -8.70 -1.34
N PRO A 113 0.37 -9.99 -1.40
CA PRO A 113 1.31 -11.09 -1.24
C PRO A 113 2.20 -11.32 -2.47
N ALA A 114 1.78 -10.83 -3.64
CA ALA A 114 2.52 -10.91 -4.89
C ALA A 114 2.07 -9.80 -5.85
N VAL A 115 3.01 -9.01 -6.34
CA VAL A 115 2.83 -8.01 -7.39
C VAL A 115 3.85 -8.32 -8.47
N LYS A 116 3.40 -8.46 -9.72
CA LYS A 116 4.30 -8.67 -10.85
C LYS A 116 4.25 -7.46 -11.77
N LEU A 117 5.42 -6.90 -12.05
CA LEU A 117 5.54 -5.78 -12.98
C LEU A 117 5.60 -6.30 -14.42
N GLN A 118 5.03 -5.53 -15.35
CA GLN A 118 5.06 -5.87 -16.78
C GLN A 118 6.45 -5.70 -17.43
N GLY A 119 7.38 -5.05 -16.73
CA GLY A 119 8.75 -4.80 -17.19
C GLY A 119 9.61 -4.14 -16.11
N PRO A 120 10.91 -3.91 -16.39
CA PRO A 120 11.80 -3.21 -15.48
C PRO A 120 11.36 -1.74 -15.29
N VAL A 121 11.56 -1.20 -14.09
CA VAL A 121 11.21 0.18 -13.76
C VAL A 121 12.35 1.11 -14.17
N GLU A 122 12.26 1.67 -15.37
CA GLU A 122 13.19 2.71 -15.84
C GLU A 122 12.88 4.09 -15.23
N PRO A 123 13.88 4.99 -15.09
CA PRO A 123 13.66 6.34 -14.59
C PRO A 123 12.60 7.08 -15.40
N MET A 124 11.66 7.73 -14.70
CA MET A 124 10.61 8.55 -15.30
C MET A 124 9.67 7.84 -16.30
N LYS A 125 9.72 6.49 -16.36
CA LYS A 125 8.81 5.68 -17.18
C LYS A 125 7.90 4.83 -16.29
N PRO A 126 6.58 5.12 -16.24
CA PRO A 126 5.65 4.33 -15.42
C PRO A 126 5.51 2.92 -15.96
N VAL A 127 5.55 1.93 -15.06
CA VAL A 127 5.28 0.52 -15.35
C VAL A 127 3.96 0.13 -14.69
N ALA A 128 3.04 -0.42 -15.46
CA ALA A 128 1.76 -0.87 -14.96
C ALA A 128 1.86 -2.22 -14.23
N PHE A 129 0.95 -2.45 -13.29
CA PHE A 129 0.75 -3.73 -12.63
C PHE A 129 -0.73 -3.96 -12.33
N GLU A 130 -1.09 -5.23 -12.23
CA GLU A 130 -2.37 -5.71 -11.71
C GLU A 130 -2.09 -6.79 -10.67
N THR A 131 -2.87 -6.81 -9.60
CA THR A 131 -2.70 -7.77 -8.50
C THR A 131 -4.00 -7.93 -7.71
N GLU A 132 -4.02 -8.92 -6.82
CA GLU A 132 -5.06 -9.13 -5.83
C GLU A 132 -4.49 -8.96 -4.42
N GLY A 133 -5.30 -8.39 -3.53
CA GLY A 133 -4.90 -8.02 -2.19
C GLY A 133 -5.92 -8.39 -1.13
N SER A 134 -5.43 -8.75 0.05
CA SER A 134 -6.27 -8.94 1.23
C SER A 134 -6.44 -7.61 1.94
N PHE A 135 -7.65 -7.07 1.94
CA PHE A 135 -7.98 -5.86 2.67
C PHE A 135 -8.70 -6.18 3.98
N THR A 136 -8.40 -5.41 5.02
CA THR A 136 -9.06 -5.51 6.33
C THR A 136 -9.35 -4.15 6.91
N LEU A 137 -10.45 -4.07 7.66
CA LEU A 137 -10.89 -2.85 8.33
C LEU A 137 -11.03 -3.12 9.82
N CYS A 138 -10.23 -2.45 10.65
CA CYS A 138 -10.13 -2.76 12.08
C CYS A 138 -9.86 -4.26 12.35
N GLY A 139 -9.07 -4.93 11.49
CA GLY A 139 -8.82 -6.37 11.55
C GLY A 139 -9.96 -7.27 11.03
N ARG A 140 -11.11 -6.70 10.67
CA ARG A 140 -12.23 -7.41 10.07
C ARG A 140 -11.97 -7.62 8.58
N LYS A 141 -12.05 -8.88 8.14
CA LYS A 141 -12.04 -9.27 6.73
C LYS A 141 -13.41 -9.07 6.09
N ARG A 142 -13.46 -9.14 4.76
CA ARG A 142 -14.72 -9.26 4.02
C ARG A 142 -15.51 -10.48 4.50
N ASP A 143 -16.83 -10.36 4.54
CA ASP A 143 -17.72 -11.45 4.93
C ASP A 143 -17.76 -12.59 3.90
N ASP A 144 -17.51 -12.29 2.62
CA ASP A 144 -17.47 -13.24 1.51
C ASP A 144 -16.10 -13.93 1.32
N GLN A 145 -15.11 -13.65 2.18
CA GLN A 145 -13.72 -14.11 2.04
C GLN A 145 -13.04 -13.70 0.73
N GLY A 146 -13.58 -12.71 0.01
CA GLY A 146 -13.01 -12.21 -1.23
C GLY A 146 -11.69 -11.45 -1.05
N VAL A 147 -11.09 -11.09 -2.18
CA VAL A 147 -9.91 -10.24 -2.29
C VAL A 147 -10.25 -9.00 -3.12
N GLU A 148 -9.53 -7.91 -2.90
CA GLU A 148 -9.65 -6.71 -3.71
C GLU A 148 -8.77 -6.85 -4.95
N ARG A 149 -9.26 -6.39 -6.11
CA ARG A 149 -8.45 -6.25 -7.32
C ARG A 149 -7.83 -4.87 -7.37
N ILE A 150 -6.53 -4.80 -7.62
CA ILE A 150 -5.75 -3.58 -7.62
C ILE A 150 -5.09 -3.44 -8.97
N GLN A 151 -5.23 -2.26 -9.56
CA GLN A 151 -4.54 -1.84 -10.76
C GLN A 151 -3.74 -0.58 -10.45
N GLY A 152 -2.54 -0.47 -11.00
CA GLY A 152 -1.68 0.65 -10.66
C GLY A 152 -0.45 0.80 -11.54
N THR A 153 0.36 1.79 -11.21
CA THR A 153 1.64 2.06 -11.83
C THR A 153 2.72 2.33 -10.78
N VAL A 154 3.95 1.94 -11.10
CA VAL A 154 5.16 2.28 -10.37
C VAL A 154 6.07 3.13 -11.26
N LEU A 155 6.65 4.18 -10.69
CA LEU A 155 7.52 5.12 -11.38
C LEU A 155 8.77 5.35 -10.54
N TYR A 156 9.96 5.13 -11.10
CA TYR A 156 11.21 5.52 -10.44
C TYR A 156 11.48 7.01 -10.64
N LEU A 157 11.71 7.73 -9.53
CA LEU A 157 12.06 9.15 -9.49
C LEU A 157 13.57 9.31 -9.23
N PRO A 158 14.36 9.79 -10.19
CA PRO A 158 15.79 9.97 -10.01
C PRO A 158 16.07 11.15 -9.06
N ALA A 159 16.75 10.87 -7.95
CA ALA A 159 16.92 11.87 -6.90
C ALA A 159 17.84 13.06 -7.28
N LYS A 160 18.78 12.84 -8.21
CA LYS A 160 19.76 13.87 -8.65
C LYS A 160 19.12 15.05 -9.38
N GLU A 161 17.92 14.89 -9.92
CA GLU A 161 17.23 15.94 -10.69
C GLU A 161 16.42 16.90 -9.80
N TYR A 162 16.27 16.58 -8.51
CA TYR A 162 15.42 17.32 -7.56
C TYR A 162 16.15 17.77 -6.29
N ASP A 163 17.48 17.55 -6.23
CA ASP A 163 18.29 18.05 -5.13
C ASP A 163 18.44 19.58 -5.27
N ALA A 164 17.73 20.34 -4.42
CA ALA A 164 17.87 21.78 -4.34
C ALA A 164 19.29 22.24 -3.90
N ALA A 165 20.15 21.29 -3.49
CA ALA A 165 21.57 21.52 -3.15
C ALA A 165 22.50 21.62 -4.37
N GLU A 166 22.00 21.93 -5.58
CA GLU A 166 22.81 22.63 -6.60
C GLU A 166 23.25 24.05 -6.14
N THR A 167 22.96 24.45 -4.89
CA THR A 167 23.83 25.37 -4.15
C THR A 167 24.97 24.60 -3.47
N PRO A 168 26.25 24.91 -3.76
CA PRO A 168 27.36 24.00 -3.56
C PRO A 168 27.61 23.70 -2.08
N ARG A 169 27.29 22.48 -1.64
CA ARG A 169 27.85 21.89 -0.43
C ARG A 169 28.23 20.44 -0.67
N THR A 170 29.44 20.26 -1.22
CA THR A 170 30.18 18.98 -1.35
C THR A 170 29.46 17.92 -2.21
N PRO A 171 30.12 17.33 -3.22
CA PRO A 171 29.48 16.28 -4.01
C PRO A 171 29.21 15.06 -3.12
N ALA A 172 27.93 14.79 -2.85
CA ALA A 172 27.51 13.50 -2.32
C ALA A 172 27.95 12.39 -3.30
N ARG A 173 28.44 11.26 -2.80
CA ARG A 173 28.83 10.15 -3.69
C ARG A 173 27.58 9.64 -4.41
N PRO A 174 27.71 9.08 -5.63
CA PRO A 174 26.57 8.60 -6.43
C PRO A 174 25.63 7.60 -5.74
N HIS A 175 26.03 7.04 -4.58
CA HIS A 175 25.29 6.08 -3.77
C HIS A 175 24.59 6.69 -2.53
N ASP A 176 24.71 8.00 -2.29
CA ASP A 176 24.29 8.62 -1.02
C ASP A 176 22.85 9.17 -1.05
N VAL A 177 22.12 9.07 -2.18
CA VAL A 177 20.73 9.53 -2.26
C VAL A 177 19.79 8.33 -2.44
N PRO A 178 18.87 8.07 -1.48
CA PRO A 178 18.01 6.90 -1.55
C PRO A 178 17.09 6.94 -2.77
N ARG A 179 16.93 5.80 -3.45
CA ARG A 179 15.99 5.68 -4.57
C ARG A 179 14.57 5.95 -4.08
N THR A 180 13.84 6.74 -4.84
CA THR A 180 12.43 7.02 -4.56
C THR A 180 11.58 6.46 -5.68
N ILE A 181 10.53 5.72 -5.34
CA ILE A 181 9.50 5.29 -6.28
C ILE A 181 8.19 5.98 -5.94
N ARG A 182 7.45 6.39 -6.98
CA ARG A 182 6.07 6.82 -6.88
C ARG A 182 5.15 5.68 -7.28
N ILE A 183 4.14 5.43 -6.48
CA ILE A 183 3.14 4.39 -6.72
C ILE A 183 1.78 5.06 -6.84
N ARG A 184 1.05 4.73 -7.90
CA ARG A 184 -0.39 5.04 -8.00
C ARG A 184 -1.15 3.74 -8.10
N ALA A 185 -2.16 3.55 -7.28
CA ALA A 185 -2.96 2.34 -7.32
C ALA A 185 -4.43 2.63 -7.06
N ARG A 186 -5.31 1.79 -7.60
CA ARG A 186 -6.76 1.95 -7.56
C ARG A 186 -7.45 0.61 -7.35
N ILE A 187 -8.46 0.62 -6.49
CA ILE A 187 -9.46 -0.44 -6.31
C ILE A 187 -10.78 0.12 -6.82
N GLU A 188 -11.36 -0.54 -7.81
CA GLU A 188 -12.70 -0.24 -8.30
C GLU A 188 -13.72 -1.21 -7.70
N GLY A 189 -14.96 -0.77 -7.52
CA GLY A 189 -16.02 -1.61 -6.98
C GLY A 189 -15.80 -2.03 -5.52
N PHE A 190 -15.10 -1.21 -4.73
CA PHE A 190 -14.92 -1.47 -3.30
C PHE A 190 -16.28 -1.41 -2.60
N ASP A 191 -16.77 -2.55 -2.11
CA ASP A 191 -18.07 -2.69 -1.45
C ASP A 191 -17.91 -2.54 0.07
N ARG A 192 -18.38 -1.41 0.62
CA ARG A 192 -18.28 -1.12 2.06
C ARG A 192 -19.12 -2.06 2.93
N GLU A 193 -20.16 -2.67 2.36
CA GLU A 193 -21.07 -3.55 3.08
C GLU A 193 -20.43 -4.91 3.37
N ARG A 194 -19.49 -5.36 2.55
CA ARG A 194 -18.69 -6.59 2.78
C ARG A 194 -17.82 -6.49 4.02
N TYR A 195 -17.46 -5.26 4.39
CA TYR A 195 -16.75 -4.93 5.62
C TYR A 195 -17.70 -4.49 6.72
N ARG A 196 -19.01 -4.63 6.55
CA ARG A 196 -20.03 -4.20 7.52
C ARG A 196 -19.91 -2.74 7.93
N VAL A 197 -19.52 -1.85 7.00
CA VAL A 197 -19.42 -0.41 7.26
C VAL A 197 -20.73 0.25 6.89
N GLY A 198 -21.51 0.62 7.90
CA GLY A 198 -22.74 1.38 7.68
C GLY A 198 -23.68 1.40 8.88
N PRO A 199 -24.77 2.18 8.79
CA PRO A 199 -25.70 2.37 9.89
C PRO A 199 -26.44 1.09 10.29
N ARG A 200 -26.67 0.14 9.36
CA ARG A 200 -27.33 -1.15 9.68
C ARG A 200 -26.52 -2.04 10.62
N TRP A 201 -25.21 -1.85 10.67
CA TRP A 201 -24.27 -2.65 11.46
C TRP A 201 -23.88 -1.98 12.78
N THR A 202 -24.35 -0.76 13.01
CA THR A 202 -23.90 0.07 14.12
C THR A 202 -25.07 0.31 15.07
N ALA A 203 -24.89 -0.07 16.34
CA ALA A 203 -25.95 0.07 17.33
C ALA A 203 -26.24 1.55 17.70
N GLY A 204 -27.49 1.81 18.09
CA GLY A 204 -27.92 3.11 18.61
C GLY A 204 -27.99 4.23 17.57
N TRP A 205 -28.04 3.89 16.27
CA TRP A 205 -28.34 4.87 15.23
C TRP A 205 -29.84 5.10 15.12
N LEU A 206 -30.22 6.38 15.01
CA LEU A 206 -31.61 6.77 14.83
C LEU A 206 -32.17 6.12 13.56
N ALA A 207 -33.40 5.57 13.64
CA ALA A 207 -34.09 4.97 12.49
C ALA A 207 -34.12 5.91 11.26
N ARG A 208 -34.16 7.23 11.47
CA ARG A 208 -34.08 8.25 10.42
C ARG A 208 -32.75 8.22 9.65
N VAL A 209 -31.63 7.92 10.29
CA VAL A 209 -30.33 7.80 9.60
C VAL A 209 -30.25 6.48 8.83
N GLN A 210 -30.87 5.42 9.33
CA GLN A 210 -31.00 4.15 8.59
C GLN A 210 -31.84 4.31 7.31
N GLN A 211 -32.88 5.15 7.34
CA GLN A 211 -33.69 5.49 6.16
C GLN A 211 -32.91 6.24 5.07
N LEU A 212 -31.84 6.95 5.44
CA LEU A 212 -30.97 7.65 4.50
C LEU A 212 -29.83 6.78 3.95
N ALA A 213 -29.74 5.50 4.34
CA ALA A 213 -28.72 4.59 3.81
C ALA A 213 -28.67 4.50 2.27
N PRO A 214 -29.80 4.58 1.52
CA PRO A 214 -29.76 4.61 0.04
C PRO A 214 -29.11 5.86 -0.55
N VAL A 215 -28.88 6.91 0.25
CA VAL A 215 -28.21 8.15 -0.18
C VAL A 215 -26.70 7.99 -0.24
N VAL A 216 -26.13 6.98 0.42
CA VAL A 216 -24.68 6.70 0.34
C VAL A 216 -24.47 5.43 -0.46
N ALA A 217 -23.70 5.52 -1.54
CA ALA A 217 -23.40 4.37 -2.37
C ALA A 217 -22.80 3.21 -1.56
N THR A 218 -23.18 1.99 -1.94
CA THR A 218 -22.60 0.76 -1.38
C THR A 218 -21.19 0.53 -1.92
N GLU A 219 -21.04 0.72 -3.23
CA GLU A 219 -19.77 0.55 -3.93
C GLU A 219 -19.10 1.89 -4.17
N GLY A 220 -17.77 1.87 -4.14
CA GLY A 220 -16.95 3.05 -4.35
C GLY A 220 -15.61 2.71 -4.99
N THR A 221 -14.78 3.73 -5.13
CA THR A 221 -13.41 3.61 -5.60
C THR A 221 -12.46 4.02 -4.50
N ILE A 222 -11.39 3.27 -4.29
CA ILE A 222 -10.25 3.67 -3.46
C ILE A 222 -9.05 3.93 -4.35
N GLU A 223 -8.36 5.04 -4.14
CA GLU A 223 -7.13 5.40 -4.84
C GLU A 223 -6.04 5.77 -3.84
N VAL A 224 -4.80 5.46 -4.21
CA VAL A 224 -3.61 5.92 -3.51
C VAL A 224 -2.59 6.53 -4.46
N ASN A 225 -1.85 7.51 -3.96
CA ASN A 225 -0.65 8.06 -4.58
C ASN A 225 0.42 8.18 -3.50
N LEU A 226 1.50 7.42 -3.64
CA LEU A 226 2.47 7.18 -2.58
C LEU A 226 3.88 7.45 -3.07
N PHE A 227 4.75 7.87 -2.17
CA PHE A 227 6.18 8.02 -2.38
C PHE A 227 6.91 7.09 -1.40
N ALA A 228 7.59 6.08 -1.94
CA ALA A 228 8.35 5.12 -1.15
C ALA A 228 9.85 5.30 -1.38
N MET A 229 10.62 5.37 -0.29
CA MET A 229 12.07 5.51 -0.32
C MET A 229 12.73 4.17 0.00
N GLU A 230 13.84 3.87 -0.68
CA GLU A 230 14.62 2.67 -0.43
C GLU A 230 15.20 2.67 1.00
N ALA A 231 14.97 1.57 1.73
CA ALA A 231 15.47 1.38 3.07
C ALA A 231 16.97 1.06 3.01
N GLY A 232 17.82 2.06 3.22
CA GLY A 232 19.28 1.90 3.13
C GLY A 232 20.07 3.20 2.97
N GLY A 233 19.43 4.34 2.74
CA GLY A 233 20.08 5.65 2.79
C GLY A 233 20.20 6.19 4.22
N LYS A 234 21.22 5.76 4.95
CA LYS A 234 21.75 6.46 6.11
C LYS A 234 23.26 6.60 5.99
#